data_AF-A0AAD1GXJ1-F1
#
_entry.id   AF-A0AAD1GXJ1-F1
#
_cell.length_a   1.000
_cell.length_b   1.000
_cell.length_c   1.000
_cell.angle_alpha   90.00
_cell.angle_beta   90.00
_cell.angle_gamma   90.00
#
_symmetry.space_group_name_H-M   'P 1'
#
loop_
_entity.id
_entity.type
_entity.pdbx_description
1 polymer ?
#
loop_
_entity_poly.entity_id
_entity_poly.type
_entity_poly.pdbx_seq_one_letter_code
_entity_poly.pdbx_strand_id
1 'polypeptide(L)'
;MAAVAHGELLTLAPFGSADGVVARAVSRLVTVATGLDPHGLGVPEVYWMRRAAEYRDAAGGFASGTAEGVRAWVLLCCRALQAGAREALSIADAVARG
;
A
#
# COMPACT_ATOMS: atom_id res chain seq x y z
N MET A 1 6.65 -1.58 -8.91
CA MET A 1 5.37 -2.04 -9.50
C MET A 1 4.20 -1.99 -8.52
N ALA A 2 4.30 -2.47 -7.28
CA ALA A 2 3.16 -2.51 -6.33
C ALA A 2 2.45 -1.17 -6.10
N ALA A 3 3.22 -0.07 -5.99
CA ALA A 3 2.65 1.28 -5.86
C ALA A 3 1.90 1.71 -7.12
N VAL A 4 2.43 1.42 -8.31
CA VAL A 4 1.79 1.78 -9.58
C VAL A 4 0.49 1.00 -9.75
N ALA A 5 0.51 -0.33 -9.63
CA ALA A 5 -0.70 -1.14 -9.77
C ALA A 5 -1.80 -0.78 -8.75
N HIS A 6 -1.40 -0.41 -7.53
CA HIS A 6 -2.30 0.11 -6.51
C HIS A 6 -2.90 1.45 -6.93
N GLY A 7 -2.07 2.41 -7.34
CA GLY A 7 -2.52 3.73 -7.79
C GLY A 7 -3.51 3.61 -8.95
N GLU A 8 -3.12 2.90 -10.01
CA GLU A 8 -3.93 2.67 -11.21
C GLU A 8 -5.32 2.11 -10.87
N LEU A 9 -5.38 1.00 -10.11
CA LEU A 9 -6.67 0.39 -9.77
C LEU A 9 -7.52 1.26 -8.85
N LEU A 10 -6.88 1.95 -7.90
CA LEU A 10 -7.56 2.82 -6.96
C LEU A 10 -8.18 4.03 -7.66
N THR A 11 -7.48 4.61 -8.64
CA THR A 11 -7.92 5.83 -9.32
C THR A 11 -8.78 5.56 -10.56
N LEU A 12 -8.58 4.43 -11.24
CA LEU A 12 -9.43 4.00 -12.35
C LEU A 12 -10.81 3.57 -11.86
N ALA A 13 -10.89 3.01 -10.64
CA ALA A 13 -12.11 2.50 -10.01
C ALA A 13 -12.98 1.62 -10.96
N PRO A 14 -12.43 0.55 -11.55
CA PRO A 14 -13.06 -0.17 -12.66
C PRO A 14 -14.27 -1.05 -12.25
N PHE A 15 -14.46 -1.34 -10.97
CA PHE A 15 -15.49 -2.26 -10.48
C PHE A 15 -16.75 -1.55 -9.97
N GLY A 16 -16.68 -0.25 -9.70
CA GLY A 16 -17.78 0.56 -9.17
C GLY A 16 -18.16 0.24 -7.71
N SER A 17 -17.57 -0.79 -7.12
CA SER A 17 -17.69 -1.16 -5.72
C SER A 17 -16.42 -1.87 -5.26
N ALA A 18 -16.03 -1.64 -4.00
CA ALA A 18 -14.85 -2.24 -3.38
C ALA A 18 -13.50 -2.00 -4.09
N ASP A 19 -13.40 -1.04 -5.01
CA ASP A 19 -12.17 -0.73 -5.76
C ASP A 19 -10.96 -0.53 -4.85
N GLY A 20 -11.13 0.20 -3.74
CA GLY A 20 -10.05 0.39 -2.77
C GLY A 20 -9.59 -0.91 -2.09
N VAL A 21 -10.47 -1.88 -1.91
CA VAL A 21 -10.11 -3.21 -1.38
C VAL A 21 -9.31 -3.97 -2.44
N VAL A 22 -9.79 -4.01 -3.67
CA VAL A 22 -9.13 -4.68 -4.79
C VAL A 22 -7.75 -4.07 -5.06
N ALA A 23 -7.64 -2.75 -5.05
CA ALA A 23 -6.38 -2.06 -5.29
C ALA A 23 -5.31 -2.39 -4.23
N ARG A 24 -5.71 -2.50 -2.95
CA ARG A 24 -4.81 -2.96 -1.87
C ARG A 24 -4.44 -4.43 -2.03
N ALA A 25 -5.39 -5.29 -2.36
CA ALA A 25 -5.14 -6.71 -2.61
C ALA A 25 -4.16 -6.92 -3.77
N VAL A 26 -4.29 -6.17 -4.86
CA VAL A 26 -3.34 -6.22 -5.99
C VAL A 26 -1.97 -5.69 -5.58
N SER A 27 -1.91 -4.61 -4.80
CA SER A 27 -0.63 -4.13 -4.23
C SER A 27 0.09 -5.25 -3.49
N ARG A 28 -0.63 -5.97 -2.61
CA ARG A 28 -0.12 -7.13 -1.86
C ARG A 28 0.28 -8.30 -2.75
N LEU A 29 -0.53 -8.62 -3.76
CA LEU A 29 -0.21 -9.68 -4.72
C LEU A 29 1.11 -9.37 -5.44
N VAL A 30 1.33 -8.12 -5.85
CA VAL A 30 2.59 -7.70 -6.48
C VAL A 30 3.76 -7.83 -5.51
N THR A 31 3.63 -7.41 -4.25
CA THR A 31 4.73 -7.55 -3.28
C THR A 31 5.09 -9.01 -3.01
N VAL A 32 4.09 -9.90 -2.97
CA VAL A 32 4.30 -11.35 -2.85
C VAL A 32 4.99 -11.90 -4.10
N ALA A 33 4.43 -11.64 -5.29
CA ALA A 33 4.91 -12.21 -6.54
C ALA A 33 6.33 -11.73 -6.93
N THR A 34 6.73 -10.53 -6.51
CA THR A 34 8.08 -10.00 -6.77
C THR A 34 9.08 -10.31 -5.65
N GLY A 35 8.68 -11.06 -4.62
CA GLY A 35 9.54 -11.44 -3.50
C GLY A 35 9.84 -10.34 -2.47
N LEU A 36 9.14 -9.20 -2.52
CA LEU A 36 9.32 -8.13 -1.53
C LEU A 36 8.71 -8.51 -0.16
N ASP A 37 7.57 -9.18 -0.18
CA ASP A 37 6.92 -9.77 0.99
C ASP A 37 6.36 -11.15 0.61
N PRO A 38 7.22 -12.17 0.43
CA PRO A 38 6.84 -13.47 -0.13
C PRO A 38 5.75 -14.18 0.69
N HIS A 39 5.68 -13.89 1.98
CA HIS A 39 4.77 -14.52 2.93
C HIS A 39 3.55 -13.63 3.25
N GLY A 40 3.50 -12.41 2.69
CA GLY A 40 2.42 -11.48 2.96
C GLY A 40 2.28 -11.12 4.44
N LEU A 41 3.39 -10.94 5.16
CA LEU A 41 3.36 -10.66 6.60
C LEU A 41 3.24 -9.17 6.92
N GLY A 42 3.64 -8.29 5.99
CA GLY A 42 3.53 -6.85 6.17
C GLY A 42 2.07 -6.40 6.25
N VAL A 43 1.79 -5.33 7.00
CA VAL A 43 0.44 -4.74 7.13
C VAL A 43 0.41 -3.26 6.73
N PRO A 44 0.74 -2.92 5.47
CA PRO A 44 0.78 -1.52 5.01
C PRO A 44 -0.55 -0.79 5.13
N GLU A 45 -1.67 -1.52 5.15
CA GLU A 45 -3.02 -0.98 5.22
C GLU A 45 -3.27 -0.19 6.50
N VAL A 46 -2.67 -0.61 7.62
CA VAL A 46 -2.77 0.10 8.90
C VAL A 46 -2.24 1.53 8.78
N TYR A 47 -1.15 1.71 8.04
CA TYR A 47 -0.55 3.03 7.81
C TYR A 47 -1.49 3.94 7.00
N TRP A 48 -2.05 3.43 5.89
CA TRP A 48 -2.99 4.18 5.07
C TRP A 48 -4.29 4.50 5.80
N MET A 49 -4.87 3.54 6.53
CA MET A 49 -6.15 3.71 7.21
C MET A 49 -6.08 4.69 8.38
N ARG A 50 -4.94 4.72 9.11
CA ARG A 50 -4.67 5.76 10.12
C ARG A 50 -4.49 7.16 9.50
N ARG A 51 -4.28 7.26 8.19
CA ARG A 51 -4.01 8.49 7.43
C ARG A 51 -4.93 8.58 6.21
N ALA A 52 -6.20 8.23 6.40
CA ALA A 52 -7.12 8.02 5.30
C ALA A 52 -7.31 9.25 4.40
N ALA A 53 -7.23 10.47 4.97
CA ALA A 53 -7.25 11.71 4.18
C ALA A 53 -5.99 11.84 3.30
N GLU A 54 -4.79 11.78 3.89
CA GLU A 54 -3.51 11.82 3.16
C GLU A 54 -3.44 10.74 2.07
N TYR A 55 -3.94 9.54 2.35
CA TYR A 55 -4.00 8.45 1.39
C TYR A 55 -4.91 8.76 0.18
N ARG A 56 -6.10 9.32 0.41
CA ARG A 56 -6.99 9.75 -0.68
C ARG A 56 -6.42 10.93 -1.45
N ASP A 57 -5.84 11.90 -0.77
CA ASP A 57 -5.24 13.08 -1.40
C ASP A 57 -4.05 12.68 -2.28
N ALA A 58 -3.19 11.78 -1.78
CA ALA A 58 -2.07 11.25 -2.56
C ALA A 58 -2.54 10.41 -3.76
N ALA A 59 -3.63 9.64 -3.62
CA ALA A 59 -4.24 8.93 -4.75
C ALA A 59 -4.79 9.90 -5.80
N GLY A 60 -5.45 10.99 -5.39
CA GLY A 60 -5.86 12.07 -6.29
C GLY A 60 -4.66 12.75 -6.97
N GLY A 61 -3.56 12.96 -6.23
CA GLY A 61 -2.29 13.42 -6.77
C GLY A 61 -1.72 12.46 -7.82
N PHE A 62 -1.74 11.16 -7.57
CA PHE A 62 -1.34 10.14 -8.54
C PHE A 62 -2.19 10.22 -9.81
N ALA A 63 -3.52 10.34 -9.68
CA ALA A 63 -4.46 10.43 -10.80
C ALA A 63 -4.20 11.65 -11.71
N SER A 64 -3.60 12.72 -11.18
CA SER A 64 -3.25 13.90 -11.99
C SER A 64 -2.17 13.62 -13.05
N GLY A 65 -1.42 12.52 -12.91
CA GLY A 65 -0.31 12.16 -13.81
C GLY A 65 0.93 13.08 -13.69
N THR A 66 0.90 14.07 -12.79
CA THR A 66 2.05 14.96 -12.58
C THR A 66 3.20 14.23 -11.91
N ALA A 67 4.44 14.63 -12.24
CA ALA A 67 5.63 14.01 -11.64
C ALA A 67 5.62 14.10 -10.10
N GLU A 68 5.17 15.23 -9.54
CA GLU A 68 5.08 15.41 -8.08
C GLU A 68 3.99 14.53 -7.47
N GLY A 69 2.81 14.43 -8.10
CA GLY A 69 1.74 13.57 -7.62
C GLY A 69 2.13 12.09 -7.62
N VAL A 70 2.76 11.62 -8.69
CA VAL A 70 3.29 10.25 -8.79
C VAL A 70 4.38 10.01 -7.74
N ARG A 71 5.31 10.96 -7.58
CA ARG A 71 6.37 10.89 -6.56
C ARG A 71 5.80 10.80 -5.15
N ALA A 72 4.87 11.68 -4.80
CA ALA A 72 4.24 11.71 -3.48
C ALA A 72 3.54 10.38 -3.17
N TRP A 73 2.81 9.82 -4.13
CA TRP A 73 2.14 8.53 -4.01
C TRP A 73 3.12 7.36 -3.81
N VAL A 74 4.18 7.29 -4.63
CA VAL A 74 5.19 6.23 -4.51
C VAL A 74 5.87 6.30 -3.15
N LEU A 75 6.24 7.49 -2.68
CA LEU A 75 6.84 7.66 -1.36
C LEU A 75 5.89 7.30 -0.23
N LEU A 76 4.58 7.62 -0.35
CA LEU A 76 3.56 7.19 0.60
C LEU A 76 3.48 5.66 0.68
N CYS A 77 3.46 4.98 -0.46
CA CYS A 77 3.46 3.51 -0.53
C CYS A 77 4.71 2.91 0.13
N CYS A 78 5.90 3.47 -0.12
CA CYS A 78 7.14 3.02 0.51
C CYS A 78 7.09 3.15 2.04
N ARG A 79 6.60 4.29 2.55
CA ARG A 79 6.44 4.49 4.00
C ARG A 79 5.45 3.51 4.62
N ALA A 80 4.34 3.24 3.92
CA ALA A 80 3.35 2.26 4.37
C ALA A 80 3.92 0.85 4.44
N LEU A 81 4.65 0.41 3.41
CA LEU A 81 5.31 -0.90 3.38
C LEU A 81 6.36 -1.02 4.49
N GLN A 82 7.17 0.02 4.70
CA GLN A 82 8.15 0.05 5.79
C GLN A 82 7.48 -0.03 7.17
N ALA A 83 6.39 0.71 7.38
CA ALA A 83 5.64 0.65 8.63
C ALA A 83 4.99 -0.73 8.85
N GLY A 84 4.39 -1.30 7.81
CA GLY A 84 3.79 -2.63 7.86
C GLY A 84 4.81 -3.74 8.16
N ALA A 85 6.01 -3.66 7.61
CA ALA A 85 7.09 -4.60 7.90
C ALA A 85 7.59 -4.49 9.36
N ARG A 86 7.70 -3.27 9.89
CA ARG A 86 8.07 -3.05 11.31
C ARG A 86 7.05 -3.63 12.27
N GLU A 87 5.77 -3.46 11.98
CA GLU A 87 4.70 -4.06 12.78
C GLU A 87 4.80 -5.59 12.78
N ALA A 88 5.00 -6.20 11.61
CA ALA A 88 5.16 -7.64 11.47
C ALA A 88 6.36 -8.17 12.29
N LEU A 89 7.50 -7.45 12.25
CA LEU A 89 8.68 -7.78 13.05
C LEU A 89 8.38 -7.70 14.56
N SER A 90 7.71 -6.63 15.00
CA SER A 90 7.35 -6.47 16.42
C SER A 90 6.45 -7.61 16.92
N ILE A 91 5.55 -8.12 16.09
CA ILE A 91 4.69 -9.27 16.40
C ILE A 91 5.53 -10.55 16.51
N ALA A 92 6.39 -10.81 15.52
CA ALA A 92 7.27 -11.99 15.52
C ALA A 92 8.18 -12.02 16.76
N ASP A 93 8.77 -10.88 17.10
CA ASP A 93 9.59 -10.70 18.29
C ASP A 93 8.82 -10.91 19.60
N ALA A 94 7.56 -10.48 19.67
CA ALA A 94 6.71 -10.71 20.83
C ALA A 94 6.38 -12.18 21.02
N VAL A 95 6.12 -12.91 19.93
CA VAL A 95 5.87 -14.36 19.95
C VAL A 95 7.13 -15.13 20.33
N ALA A 96 8.31 -14.76 19.82
CA ALA A 96 9.56 -15.46 20.12
C ALA A 96 10.04 -15.30 21.58
N ARG A 97 9.54 -14.26 22.29
CA ARG A 97 9.85 -14.00 23.70
C ARG A 97 8.86 -14.64 24.68
N GLY A 98 7.72 -15.13 24.21
CA GLY A 98 6.69 -15.81 25.01
C GLY A 98 6.85 -17.32 24.98
#